data_AF-A0A971PFC9-F1
#
_entry.id   AF-A0A971PFC9-F1
#
_cell.length_a   1.000
_cell.length_b   1.000
_cell.length_c   1.000
_cell.angle_alpha   90.00
_cell.angle_beta   90.00
_cell.angle_gamma   90.00
#
_symmetry.space_group_name_H-M   'P 1'
#
loop_
_entity.id
_entity.type
_entity.pdbx_description
1 polymer ?
#
loop_
_entity_poly.entity_id
_entity_poly.type
_entity_poly.pdbx_seq_one_letter_code
_entity_poly.pdbx_strand_id
1 'polypeptide(L)'
;MNVDKYIRKQIIGYSTMTLIGIIALLIGFVFKYQTHTMSGIAFGFIPAGLGCLLILLYSKRRPSLHQNIIAECDERSIYIRNMSGAKAFWITYWWIFALTMLTNIINITVNQICIATLIFMGVIYFTIFFRNLVRF
;
A
#
# COMPACT_ATOMS: atom_id res chain seq x y z
N MET A 1 -0.73 1.79 -13.78
CA MET A 1 0.27 2.69 -13.16
C MET A 1 1.45 2.81 -14.13
N ASN A 2 2.06 3.99 -14.34
CA ASN A 2 3.23 4.07 -15.22
C ASN A 2 4.44 3.43 -14.52
N VAL A 3 4.96 2.34 -15.08
CA VAL A 3 6.03 1.50 -14.50
C VAL A 3 7.31 2.31 -14.30
N ASP A 4 7.65 3.20 -15.22
CA ASP A 4 8.83 4.07 -15.06
C ASP A 4 8.68 5.05 -13.90
N LYS A 5 7.47 5.57 -13.70
CA LYS A 5 7.15 6.43 -12.56
C LYS A 5 7.24 5.66 -11.23
N TYR A 6 6.80 4.40 -11.22
CA TYR A 6 6.91 3.50 -10.07
C TYR A 6 8.37 3.18 -9.74
N ILE A 7 9.17 2.78 -10.74
CA ILE A 7 10.60 2.51 -10.59
C ILE A 7 11.32 3.75 -10.06
N ARG A 8 11.04 4.95 -10.60
CA ARG A 8 11.63 6.20 -10.12
C ARG A 8 11.28 6.48 -8.65
N LYS A 9 10.02 6.26 -8.24
CA LYS A 9 9.59 6.43 -6.85
C LYS A 9 10.30 5.44 -5.92
N GLN A 10 10.44 4.18 -6.34
CA GLN A 10 11.16 3.16 -5.57
C GLN A 10 12.66 3.47 -5.45
N ILE A 11 13.31 3.92 -6.53
CA ILE A 11 14.71 4.35 -6.50
C ILE A 11 14.91 5.45 -5.45
N ILE A 12 14.04 6.46 -5.40
CA ILE A 12 14.11 7.51 -4.39
C ILE A 12 13.97 6.92 -2.99
N GLY A 13 12.98 6.04 -2.77
CA GLY A 13 12.75 5.39 -1.48
C GLY A 13 13.96 4.60 -0.97
N TYR A 14 14.53 3.71 -1.80
CA TYR A 14 15.70 2.92 -1.43
C TYR A 14 16.97 3.78 -1.29
N SER A 15 17.09 4.86 -2.05
CA SER A 15 18.17 5.84 -1.88
C SER A 15 18.07 6.58 -0.55
N THR A 16 16.89 7.01 -0.14
CA THR A 16 16.65 7.59 1.20
C THR A 16 16.91 6.57 2.30
N MET A 17 16.48 5.32 2.13
CA MET A 17 16.74 4.25 3.09
C MET A 17 18.25 4.00 3.27
N THR A 18 18.99 3.97 2.16
CA THR A 18 20.46 3.86 2.19
C THR A 18 21.11 5.05 2.90
N LEU A 19 20.63 6.26 2.63
CA LEU A 19 21.10 7.48 3.30
C LEU A 19 20.86 7.44 4.82
N ILE A 20 19.67 7.00 5.26
CA ILE A 20 19.35 6.82 6.68
C ILE A 20 20.31 5.79 7.31
N GLY A 21 20.58 4.69 6.61
CA GLY A 21 21.54 3.69 7.05
C GLY A 21 22.95 4.26 7.22
N ILE A 22 23.43 5.08 6.28
CA ILE A 22 24.73 5.75 6.36
C ILE A 22 24.78 6.73 7.54
N ILE A 23 23.72 7.53 7.73
CA ILE A 23 23.61 8.45 8.86
C ILE A 23 23.62 7.68 10.19
N ALA A 24 22.87 6.59 10.29
CA ALA A 24 22.87 5.73 11.47
C ALA A 24 24.25 5.12 11.73
N LEU A 25 24.97 4.70 10.68
CA LEU A 25 26.34 4.21 10.81
C LEU A 25 27.28 5.30 11.36
N LEU A 26 27.19 6.52 10.84
CA LEU A 26 27.98 7.66 11.33
C LEU A 26 27.67 7.99 12.79
N ILE A 27 26.38 8.08 13.16
CA ILE A 27 25.97 8.38 14.55
C ILE A 27 26.39 7.26 15.51
N GLY A 28 26.16 6.01 15.11
CA GLY A 28 26.51 4.84 15.92
C GLY A 28 28.02 4.68 16.09
N PHE A 29 28.80 4.86 15.03
CA PHE A 29 30.24 4.58 15.05
C PHE A 29 31.09 5.77 15.49
N VAL A 30 30.78 6.98 15.01
CA VAL A 30 31.58 8.19 15.30
C VAL A 30 31.18 8.81 16.63
N PHE A 31 29.88 8.99 16.88
CA PHE A 31 29.38 9.63 18.10
C PHE A 31 29.14 8.64 19.25
N LYS A 32 29.33 7.33 19.00
CA LYS A 32 29.10 6.22 19.96
C LYS A 32 27.73 6.28 20.64
N TYR A 33 26.73 6.88 19.98
CA TYR A 33 25.39 7.02 20.50
C TYR A 33 24.54 5.81 20.13
N GLN A 34 24.00 5.10 21.14
CA GLN A 34 23.18 3.89 20.95
C GLN A 34 23.76 2.93 19.90
N THR A 35 25.05 2.60 20.05
CA THR A 35 25.85 1.80 19.12
C THR A 35 25.14 0.54 18.61
N HIS A 36 24.51 -0.23 19.50
CA HIS A 36 23.79 -1.46 19.10
C HIS A 36 22.57 -1.19 18.21
N THR A 37 21.74 -0.21 18.56
CA THR A 37 20.55 0.14 17.77
C THR A 37 20.93 0.76 16.43
N MET A 38 21.89 1.68 16.44
CA MET A 38 22.32 2.41 15.24
C MET A 38 23.08 1.52 14.26
N SER A 39 23.90 0.58 14.76
CA SER A 39 24.53 -0.44 13.92
C SER A 39 23.49 -1.40 13.34
N GLY A 40 22.50 -1.83 14.12
CA GLY A 40 21.39 -2.65 13.61
C GLY A 40 20.63 -1.96 12.47
N ILE A 41 20.31 -0.67 12.63
CA ILE A 41 19.68 0.13 11.56
C ILE A 41 20.60 0.21 10.34
N ALA A 42 21.89 0.50 10.52
CA ALA A 42 22.85 0.58 9.42
C ALA A 42 22.99 -0.75 8.65
N PHE A 43 23.17 -1.87 9.36
CA PHE A 43 23.29 -3.20 8.76
C PHE A 43 22.00 -3.70 8.11
N GLY A 44 20.84 -3.23 8.55
CA GLY A 44 19.58 -3.50 7.86
C GLY A 44 19.40 -2.62 6.62
N PHE A 45 19.57 -1.31 6.77
CA PHE A 45 19.13 -0.34 5.76
C PHE A 45 20.13 -0.17 4.62
N ILE A 46 21.43 -0.27 4.88
CA ILE A 46 22.45 -0.10 3.83
C ILE A 46 22.43 -1.27 2.83
N PRO A 47 22.53 -2.55 3.25
CA PRO A 47 22.54 -3.66 2.29
C PRO A 47 21.22 -3.81 1.57
N ALA A 48 20.09 -3.64 2.27
CA ALA A 48 18.77 -3.72 1.64
C ALA A 48 18.53 -2.55 0.66
N GLY A 49 18.86 -1.32 1.05
CA GLY A 49 18.74 -0.15 0.18
C GLY A 49 19.61 -0.26 -1.07
N LEU A 50 20.90 -0.62 -0.91
CA LEU A 50 21.81 -0.81 -2.04
C LEU A 50 21.42 -2.01 -2.92
N GLY A 51 21.05 -3.14 -2.33
CA GLY A 51 20.63 -4.33 -3.08
C GLY A 51 19.41 -4.03 -3.96
N CYS A 52 18.38 -3.41 -3.38
CA CYS A 52 17.18 -3.02 -4.13
C CYS A 52 17.48 -1.94 -5.20
N LEU A 53 18.36 -0.97 -4.91
CA LEU A 53 18.81 0.00 -5.91
C LEU A 53 19.50 -0.66 -7.10
N LEU A 54 20.42 -1.60 -6.83
CA LEU A 54 21.14 -2.32 -7.88
C LEU A 54 20.18 -3.13 -8.75
N ILE A 55 19.20 -3.82 -8.16
CA ILE A 55 18.18 -4.56 -8.91
C ILE A 55 17.38 -3.62 -9.82
N LEU A 56 16.96 -2.46 -9.33
CA LEU A 56 16.18 -1.49 -10.11
C LEU A 56 17.01 -0.80 -11.21
N LEU A 57 18.29 -0.55 -10.98
CA LEU A 57 19.18 0.00 -12.01
C LEU A 57 19.51 -1.05 -13.07
N TYR A 58 19.69 -2.30 -12.66
CA TYR A 58 20.02 -3.40 -13.55
C TYR A 58 18.80 -3.86 -14.38
N SER A 59 17.59 -3.76 -13.83
CA SER A 59 16.35 -4.11 -14.55
C SER A 59 16.15 -3.26 -15.81
N LYS A 60 16.64 -2.01 -15.84
CA LYS A 60 16.62 -1.17 -17.06
C LYS A 60 17.40 -1.77 -18.23
N ARG A 61 18.39 -2.62 -17.95
CA ARG A 61 19.26 -3.25 -18.97
C ARG A 61 18.87 -4.71 -19.24
N ARG A 62 17.96 -5.29 -18.44
CA ARG A 62 17.53 -6.69 -18.56
C ARG A 62 16.01 -6.78 -18.67
N PRO A 63 15.47 -7.07 -19.86
CA PRO A 63 14.02 -7.05 -20.10
C PRO A 63 13.25 -8.07 -19.25
N SER A 64 13.84 -9.22 -18.91
CA SER A 64 13.22 -10.22 -18.03
C SER A 64 12.98 -9.71 -16.61
N LEU A 65 13.95 -9.01 -16.02
CA LEU A 65 13.80 -8.40 -14.70
C LEU A 65 12.82 -7.23 -14.72
N HIS A 66 12.78 -6.49 -15.83
CA HIS A 66 11.79 -5.43 -16.01
C HIS A 66 10.37 -5.99 -16.06
N GLN A 67 10.13 -7.09 -16.78
CA GLN A 67 8.83 -7.76 -16.81
C GLN A 67 8.38 -8.26 -15.43
N ASN A 68 9.30 -8.77 -14.60
CA ASN A 68 8.97 -9.17 -13.23
C ASN A 68 8.48 -7.98 -12.37
N ILE A 69 9.08 -6.80 -12.53
CA ILE A 69 8.64 -5.57 -11.83
C ILE A 69 7.25 -5.13 -12.30
N ILE A 70 6.95 -5.33 -13.59
CA ILE A 70 5.61 -5.06 -14.14
C ILE A 70 4.59 -6.03 -13.53
N ALA A 71 4.90 -7.33 -13.51
CA ALA A 71 4.04 -8.34 -12.92
C ALA A 71 3.75 -8.07 -11.44
N GLU A 72 4.77 -7.70 -10.66
CA GLU A 72 4.61 -7.33 -9.24
C GLU A 72 3.71 -6.10 -9.07
N CYS A 73 3.86 -5.08 -9.94
CA CYS A 73 3.01 -3.90 -9.96
C CYS A 73 1.55 -4.26 -10.26
N ASP A 74 1.32 -5.15 -11.22
CA ASP A 74 -0.01 -5.61 -11.60
C ASP A 74 -0.64 -6.46 -10.49
N GLU A 75 0.09 -7.40 -9.89
CA GLU A 75 -0.34 -8.18 -8.73
C GLU A 75 -0.74 -7.29 -7.56
N ARG A 76 0.06 -6.27 -7.24
CA ARG A 76 -0.26 -5.32 -6.18
C ARG A 76 -1.52 -4.53 -6.48
N SER A 77 -1.74 -4.13 -7.73
CA SER A 77 -2.96 -3.44 -8.14
C SER A 77 -4.21 -4.33 -8.03
N ILE A 78 -4.07 -5.61 -8.41
CA ILE A 78 -5.13 -6.63 -8.28
C ILE A 78 -5.41 -6.88 -6.80
N TYR A 79 -4.38 -7.00 -5.97
CA TYR A 79 -4.50 -7.17 -4.53
C TYR A 79 -5.22 -5.98 -3.88
N ILE A 80 -4.83 -4.74 -4.20
CA ILE A 80 -5.48 -3.53 -3.69
C ILE A 80 -6.96 -3.53 -4.08
N ARG A 81 -7.29 -3.84 -5.33
CA ARG A 81 -8.67 -3.93 -5.81
C ARG A 81 -9.46 -5.00 -5.07
N ASN A 82 -8.91 -6.20 -4.94
CA ASN A 82 -9.57 -7.33 -4.29
C ASN A 82 -9.78 -7.09 -2.79
N MET A 83 -8.78 -6.55 -2.10
CA MET A 83 -8.86 -6.21 -0.68
C MET A 83 -9.84 -5.05 -0.44
N SER A 84 -9.88 -4.07 -1.35
CA SER A 84 -10.85 -2.96 -1.29
C SER A 84 -12.28 -3.45 -1.50
N GLY A 85 -12.50 -4.29 -2.51
CA GLY A 85 -13.78 -4.93 -2.78
C GLY A 85 -14.27 -5.79 -1.61
N ALA A 86 -13.40 -6.65 -1.07
CA ALA A 86 -13.77 -7.51 0.05
C ALA A 86 -14.17 -6.72 1.30
N LYS A 87 -13.42 -5.67 1.66
CA LYS A 87 -13.76 -4.82 2.81
C LYS A 87 -15.03 -4.02 2.56
N ALA A 88 -15.21 -3.47 1.36
CA ALA A 88 -16.42 -2.72 1.00
C ALA A 88 -17.67 -3.60 1.05
N PHE A 89 -17.54 -4.85 0.58
CA PHE A 89 -18.59 -5.86 0.67
C PHE A 89 -19.01 -6.11 2.11
N TRP A 90 -18.06 -6.40 3.01
CA TRP A 90 -18.39 -6.67 4.42
C TRP A 90 -19.06 -5.47 5.11
N ILE A 91 -18.60 -4.25 4.87
CA ILE A 91 -19.23 -3.05 5.45
C ILE A 91 -20.65 -2.86 4.91
N THR A 92 -20.86 -3.08 3.61
CA THR A 92 -22.19 -3.03 2.99
C THR A 92 -23.10 -4.12 3.55
N TYR A 93 -22.58 -5.33 3.74
CA TYR A 93 -23.33 -6.44 4.31
C TYR A 93 -23.87 -6.10 5.70
N TRP A 94 -23.04 -5.53 6.57
CA TRP A 94 -23.47 -5.07 7.90
C TRP A 94 -24.48 -3.93 7.85
N TRP A 95 -24.36 -3.02 6.88
CA TRP A 95 -25.35 -1.97 6.63
C TRP A 95 -26.72 -2.53 6.26
N ILE A 96 -26.77 -3.48 5.30
CA ILE A 96 -28.02 -4.13 4.89
C ILE A 96 -28.62 -4.92 6.07
N PHE A 97 -27.79 -5.64 6.82
CA PHE A 97 -28.22 -6.36 8.02
C PHE A 97 -28.88 -5.42 9.04
N ALA A 98 -28.24 -4.29 9.34
CA ALA A 98 -28.78 -3.29 10.26
C ALA A 98 -30.11 -2.70 9.77
N LEU A 99 -30.20 -2.33 8.48
CA LEU A 99 -31.45 -1.83 7.90
C LEU A 99 -32.57 -2.87 7.98
N THR A 100 -32.25 -4.14 7.71
CA THR A 100 -33.23 -5.24 7.78
C THR A 100 -33.77 -5.43 9.20
N MET A 101 -32.94 -5.30 10.22
CA MET A 101 -33.37 -5.37 11.63
C MET A 101 -34.23 -4.16 12.03
N LEU A 102 -33.96 -2.99 11.44
CA LEU A 102 -34.68 -1.74 11.74
C LEU A 102 -35.98 -1.56 10.93
N THR A 103 -36.25 -2.43 9.95
CA THR A 103 -37.46 -2.34 9.10
C THR A 103 -38.76 -2.37 9.89
N ASN A 104 -38.78 -3.01 11.06
CA ASN A 104 -39.96 -3.07 11.94
C ASN A 104 -40.17 -1.79 12.77
N ILE A 105 -39.17 -0.91 12.82
CA ILE A 105 -39.17 0.32 13.64
C ILE A 105 -39.36 1.55 12.73
N ILE A 106 -38.86 1.49 11.50
CA ILE A 106 -38.84 2.63 10.58
C ILE A 106 -39.69 2.33 9.36
N ASN A 107 -40.71 3.15 9.12
CA ASN A 107 -41.64 3.00 8.00
C ASN A 107 -41.03 3.56 6.71
N ILE A 108 -40.03 2.87 6.17
CA ILE A 108 -39.33 3.21 4.93
C ILE A 108 -39.69 2.20 3.85
N THR A 109 -39.94 2.69 2.64
CA THR A 109 -40.24 1.81 1.50
C THR A 109 -39.00 1.04 1.04
N VAL A 110 -39.19 -0.19 0.56
CA VAL A 110 -38.09 -1.03 0.03
C VAL A 110 -37.30 -0.30 -1.07
N ASN A 111 -37.98 0.47 -1.92
CA ASN A 111 -37.33 1.26 -2.97
C ASN A 111 -36.35 2.30 -2.40
N GLN A 112 -36.72 3.00 -1.32
CA GLN A 112 -35.83 3.96 -0.67
C GLN A 112 -34.62 3.27 -0.03
N ILE A 113 -34.81 2.10 0.58
CA ILE A 113 -33.71 1.28 1.13
C ILE A 113 -32.74 0.84 0.03
N CYS A 114 -33.25 0.37 -1.11
CA CYS A 114 -32.42 -0.04 -2.24
C CYS A 114 -31.60 1.12 -2.81
N ILE A 115 -32.22 2.29 -3.01
CA ILE A 115 -31.53 3.49 -3.49
C ILE A 115 -30.44 3.92 -2.51
N ALA A 116 -30.76 4.01 -1.21
CA ALA A 116 -29.80 4.38 -0.17
C ALA A 116 -28.62 3.38 -0.10
N THR A 117 -28.91 2.09 -0.24
CA THR A 117 -27.90 1.03 -0.22
C THR A 117 -26.98 1.09 -1.43
N LEU A 118 -27.52 1.33 -2.63
CA LEU A 118 -26.71 1.53 -3.85
C LEU A 118 -25.73 2.68 -3.73
N ILE A 119 -26.21 3.82 -3.19
CA ILE A 119 -25.35 4.99 -2.94
C ILE A 119 -24.29 4.64 -1.89
N PHE A 120 -24.68 4.01 -0.78
CA PHE A 120 -23.77 3.62 0.29
C PHE A 120 -22.67 2.65 -0.20
N MET A 121 -23.03 1.65 -1.02
CA MET A 121 -22.09 0.72 -1.64
C MET A 121 -21.02 1.45 -2.45
N GLY A 122 -21.44 2.36 -3.33
CA GLY A 122 -20.53 3.15 -4.15
C GLY A 122 -19.58 3.99 -3.30
N VAL A 123 -20.13 4.73 -2.33
CA VAL A 123 -19.34 5.58 -1.42
C VAL A 123 -18.30 4.75 -0.67
N ILE A 124 -18.72 3.67 0.00
CA ILE A 124 -17.82 2.83 0.79
C ILE A 124 -16.73 2.19 -0.09
N TYR A 125 -17.08 1.69 -1.28
CA TYR A 125 -16.11 1.13 -2.21
C TYR A 125 -15.05 2.16 -2.58
N PHE A 126 -15.45 3.35 -3.04
CA PHE A 126 -14.51 4.39 -3.43
C PHE A 126 -13.68 4.89 -2.23
N THR A 127 -14.29 5.09 -1.06
CA THR A 127 -13.55 5.48 0.15
C THR A 127 -12.47 4.46 0.53
N ILE A 128 -12.79 3.17 0.51
CA ILE A 128 -11.80 2.12 0.82
C ILE A 128 -10.76 2.01 -0.28
N PHE A 129 -11.16 2.10 -1.53
CA PHE A 129 -10.26 2.08 -2.68
C PHE A 129 -9.22 3.20 -2.59
N PHE A 130 -9.65 4.45 -2.39
CA PHE A 130 -8.73 5.59 -2.24
C PHE A 130 -7.87 5.45 -0.98
N ARG A 131 -8.42 4.97 0.14
CA ARG A 131 -7.63 4.71 1.35
C ARG A 131 -6.53 3.68 1.12
N ASN A 132 -6.84 2.59 0.41
CA ASN A 132 -5.86 1.57 0.10
C ASN A 132 -4.86 2.03 -0.97
N LEU A 133 -5.26 2.90 -1.91
CA LEU A 133 -4.37 3.55 -2.87
C LEU A 133 -3.35 4.47 -2.20
N VAL A 134 -3.71 5.12 -1.08
CA VAL A 134 -2.76 5.96 -0.31
C VAL A 134 -1.83 5.10 0.55
N ARG A 135 -2.31 3.96 1.04
CA ARG A 135 -1.57 3.07 1.94
C ARG A 135 -0.53 2.20 1.24
N PHE A 136 -0.68 1.97 -0.07
CA PHE A 136 0.19 1.12 -0.88
C PHE A 136 0.75 1.91 -2.08
#